data_AF-A0A5C1AMU6-F1
#
_entry.id   AF-A0A5C1AMU6-F1
#
_cell.length_a   1.000
_cell.length_b   1.000
_cell.length_c   1.000
_cell.angle_alpha   90.00
_cell.angle_beta   90.00
_cell.angle_gamma   90.00
#
_symmetry.space_group_name_H-M   'P 1'
#
loop_
_entity.id
_entity.type
_entity.pdbx_description
1 polymer ?
#
loop_
_entity_poly.entity_id
_entity_poly.type
_entity_poly.pdbx_seq_one_letter_code
_entity_poly.pdbx_strand_id
1 'polypeptide(L)' 'MSEDKNICIDCKRDFRATRDWQRFCTPVCRLRSHRRKQREIEASVVEQNRVASASVL' A
#
# COMPACT_ATOMS: atom_id res chain seq x y z
N MET A 1 12.99 4.75 28.82
CA MET A 1 12.33 3.67 28.07
C MET A 1 11.47 4.34 27.00
N SER A 2 11.98 4.53 25.78
CA SER A 2 11.18 5.12 24.70
C SER A 2 10.19 4.08 24.19
N GLU A 3 8.90 4.35 24.31
CA GLU A 3 7.88 3.58 23.59
C GLU A 3 7.94 4.01 22.14
N ASP A 4 8.69 3.29 21.32
CA ASP A 4 8.73 3.52 19.87
C ASP A 4 7.36 3.17 19.26
N LYS A 5 6.48 4.17 19.26
CA LYS A 5 5.17 4.11 18.61
C LYS A 5 5.37 4.32 17.11
N ASN A 6 4.98 3.34 16.32
CA ASN A 6 4.98 3.41 14.88
C ASN A 6 3.58 3.79 14.37
N ILE A 7 3.51 4.47 13.22
CA ILE A 7 2.25 4.84 12.58
C ILE A 7 1.91 3.81 11.50
N CYS A 8 0.73 3.20 11.57
CA CYS A 8 0.28 2.24 10.57
C CYS A 8 0.08 2.92 9.20
N ILE A 9 0.69 2.41 8.15
CA ILE A 9 0.59 3.00 6.81
C ILE A 9 -0.84 2.95 6.25
N ASP A 10 -1.61 1.91 6.59
CA ASP A 10 -2.98 1.69 6.11
C ASP A 10 -4.01 2.56 6.84
N CYS A 11 -4.09 2.44 8.17
CA CYS A 11 -5.17 3.05 8.96
C CYS A 11 -4.74 4.29 9.77
N LYS A 12 -3.47 4.70 9.66
CA LYS A 12 -2.89 5.90 10.31
C LYS A 12 -2.96 5.92 11.84
N ARG A 13 -3.20 4.79 12.48
CA ARG A 13 -3.19 4.66 13.95
C ARG A 13 -1.78 4.35 14.45
N ASP A 14 -1.47 4.89 15.62
CA ASP A 14 -0.29 4.51 16.38
C ASP A 14 -0.40 3.05 16.83
N PHE A 15 0.72 2.33 16.78
CA PHE A 15 0.82 0.98 17.31
C PHE A 15 2.23 0.71 17.84
N ARG A 16 2.33 -0.20 18.80
CA ARG A 16 3.61 -0.68 19.29
C ARG A 16 4.14 -1.75 18.34
N ALA A 17 5.23 -1.44 17.64
CA ALA A 17 5.87 -2.40 16.76
C ALA A 17 6.62 -3.45 17.58
N THR A 18 6.54 -4.71 17.13
CA THR A 18 7.36 -5.80 17.71
C THR A 18 8.72 -5.91 17.02
N ARG A 19 8.84 -5.30 15.84
CA ARG A 19 10.03 -5.27 14.99
C ARG A 19 10.16 -3.88 14.41
N ASP A 20 11.39 -3.40 14.31
CA ASP A 20 11.78 -2.11 13.70
C ASP A 20 11.19 -1.89 12.29
N TRP A 21 11.12 -2.92 11.46
CA TRP A 21 10.57 -2.84 10.10
C TRP A 21 9.04 -3.06 10.02
N GLN A 22 8.35 -3.22 11.14
CA GLN A 22 6.90 -3.46 11.11
C GLN A 22 6.16 -2.18 10.70
N ARG A 23 5.50 -2.22 9.53
CA ARG A 23 4.81 -1.04 8.93
C ARG A 23 3.29 -1.00 9.15
N PHE A 24 2.72 -2.07 9.70
CA PHE A 24 1.27 -2.26 9.84
C PHE A 24 0.93 -2.74 11.24
N CYS A 25 -0.15 -2.19 11.80
CA CYS A 25 -0.63 -2.57 13.13
C CYS A 25 -1.27 -3.97 13.16
N THR A 26 -1.84 -4.43 12.03
CA THR A 26 -2.48 -5.74 11.92
C THR A 26 -2.23 -6.40 10.55
N PRO A 27 -2.35 -7.74 10.45
CA PRO A 27 -2.33 -8.44 9.16
C PRO A 27 -3.40 -7.94 8.18
N VAL A 28 -4.57 -7.53 8.70
CA VAL A 28 -5.67 -6.99 7.89
C VAL A 28 -5.25 -5.69 7.20
N CYS A 29 -4.61 -4.76 7.94
CA CYS A 29 -4.08 -3.52 7.38
C CYS A 29 -3.04 -3.77 6.27
N ARG A 30 -2.17 -4.76 6.46
CA ARG A 30 -1.20 -5.19 5.43
C ARG A 30 -1.91 -5.67 4.17
N LEU A 31 -2.92 -6.55 4.33
CA LEU A 31 -3.67 -7.10 3.19
C LEU A 31 -4.47 -6.03 2.44
N ARG A 32 -5.12 -5.10 3.16
CA ARG A 32 -5.84 -3.96 2.54
C ARG A 32 -4.89 -3.09 1.73
N SER A 33 -3.73 -2.75 2.31
CA SER A 33 -2.72 -1.96 1.62
C SER A 33 -2.18 -2.68 0.38
N HIS A 34 -1.96 -3.99 0.46
CA HIS A 34 -1.52 -4.79 -0.69
C HIS A 34 -2.57 -4.77 -1.81
N ARG A 35 -3.85 -4.99 -1.48
CA ARG A 35 -4.95 -4.98 -2.46
C ARG A 35 -5.12 -3.62 -3.14
N ARG A 36 -4.96 -2.51 -2.41
CA ARG A 36 -4.99 -1.16 -3.03
C ARG A 36 -3.86 -0.98 -4.03
N LYS A 37 -2.63 -1.34 -3.65
CA LYS A 37 -1.48 -1.26 -4.54
C LYS A 37 -1.67 -2.11 -5.82
N GLN A 38 -2.22 -3.31 -5.71
CA GLN A 38 -2.52 -4.15 -6.88
C GLN A 38 -3.52 -3.47 -7.82
N ARG A 39 -4.59 -2.88 -7.29
CA ARG A 39 -5.58 -2.15 -8.11
C ARG A 39 -4.99 -0.91 -8.79
N GLU A 40 -4.10 -0.19 -8.11
CA GLU A 40 -3.39 0.96 -8.70
C GLU A 40 -2.49 0.52 -9.86
N ILE A 41 -1.77 -0.59 -9.70
CA ILE A 41 -0.96 -1.19 -10.76
C ILE A 41 -1.85 -1.63 -11.93
N GLU A 42 -2.92 -2.38 -11.66
CA GLU A 42 -3.88 -2.82 -12.68
C GLU A 42 -4.45 -1.63 -13.46
N ALA A 43 -4.88 -0.57 -12.77
CA ALA A 43 -5.38 0.65 -13.40
C ALA A 43 -4.31 1.33 -14.27
N SER A 44 -3.07 1.40 -13.80
CA SER A 44 -1.97 1.99 -14.57
C SER A 44 -1.64 1.21 -15.85
N VAL A 45 -1.71 -0.12 -15.81
CA VAL A 45 -1.50 -0.99 -16.98
C VAL A 45 -2.63 -0.81 -18.00
N VAL A 46 -3.88 -0.72 -17.54
CA VAL A 46 -5.02 -0.48 -18.41
C VAL A 46 -4.89 0.87 -19.13
N GLU A 47 -4.48 1.92 -18.41
CA GLU A 47 -4.27 3.24 -19.01
C GLU A 47 -3.12 3.24 -20.02
N GLN A 48 -1.99 2.61 -19.70
CA GLN A 48 -0.88 2.47 -20.63
C GLN A 48 -1.29 1.73 -21.92
N ASN A 49 -2.05 0.65 -21.80
CA ASN A 49 -2.56 -0.10 -22.95
C ASN A 49 -3.52 0.74 -23.81
N ARG A 50 -4.36 1.58 -23.18
CA ARG A 50 -5.26 2.50 -23.87
C ARG A 50 -4.47 3.52 -24.69
N VAL A 51 -3.48 4.17 -24.08
CA VAL A 51 -2.61 5.15 -24.75
C VAL A 51 -1.84 4.50 -25.90
N ALA A 52 -1.21 3.35 -25.66
CA ALA A 52 -0.47 2.64 -26.68
C ALA A 52 -1.34 2.27 -27.89
N SER A 53 -2.59 1.87 -27.66
CA SER A 53 -3.54 1.53 -28.73
C SER A 53 -4.01 2.77 -29.51
N ALA A 54 -4.13 3.92 -28.85
CA ALA A 54 -4.50 5.18 -29.50
C ALA A 54 -3.38 5.78 -30.38
N SER A 55 -2.11 5.49 -30.06
CA SER A 55 -0.95 6.00 -30.81
C SER A 55 -0.65 5.26 -32.12
N VAL A 56 -1.39 4.19 -32.45
CA VAL A 56 -1.19 3.38 -33.68
C VAL A 56 -2.13 3.82 -34.82
N LEU A 57 -3.00 4.80 -34.59
CA LEU A 57 -3.89 5.43 -35.58
C LEU A 57 -3.35 6.80 -36.00
#